data_AF-A0A9P4DSX8-F1
#
_entry.id   AF-A0A9P4DSX8-F1
#
_cell.length_a   1.000
_cell.length_b   1.000
_cell.length_c   1.000
_cell.angle_alpha   90.00
_cell.angle_beta   90.00
_cell.angle_gamma   90.00
#
_symmetry.space_group_name_H-M   'P 1'
#
loop_
_entity.id
_entity.type
_entity.pdbx_description
1 polymer ?
#
loop_
_entity_poly.entity_id
_entity_poly.type
_entity_poly.pdbx_seq_one_letter_code
_entity_poly.pdbx_strand_id
1 'polypeptide(L)'
;MTVWLFDEESFVPVAMIKEGRSYSILTDQLGTPTEAYDTEGNEVWSRVLDMDGNVIEETGNKGMVPFLFQGQYYDRETGLAYNRFRYYSPKMGMYVSQDPIELEGGILNLYGYVDDTNGWIDVFGLAKSYGRTGKQARLRQLANDPKQPKWIRGWIKNEIRHIKNKDRKTIRLPGNSRNSIGEGKVLAHERGKRAKDGYGYKYSNIQDADLHKLEHKHEGYK
;
A
#
# COMPACT_ATOMS: atom_id res chain seq x y z
N MET A 1 4.35 7.54 27.34
CA MET A 1 3.37 7.03 26.36
C MET A 1 3.93 7.24 24.97
N THR A 2 3.84 6.25 24.10
CA THR A 2 4.23 6.34 22.68
C THR A 2 2.96 6.29 21.85
N VAL A 3 2.82 7.23 20.91
CA VAL A 3 1.70 7.28 19.96
C VAL A 3 2.27 7.07 18.57
N TRP A 4 1.72 6.12 17.84
CA TRP A 4 2.05 5.88 16.43
C TRP A 4 0.98 6.49 15.56
N LEU A 5 1.41 7.26 14.55
CA LEU A 5 0.57 7.77 13.50
C LEU A 5 0.82 6.92 12.26
N PHE A 6 -0.27 6.44 11.67
CA PHE A 6 -0.24 5.68 10.44
C PHE A 6 -0.87 6.52 9.33
N ASP A 7 -0.39 6.30 8.11
CA ASP A 7 -1.08 6.75 6.91
C ASP A 7 -2.52 6.22 6.99
N GLU A 8 -3.48 7.11 6.74
CA GLU A 8 -4.88 6.81 6.98
C GLU A 8 -5.27 5.57 6.14
N GLU A 9 -6.11 4.70 6.69
CA GLU A 9 -6.47 3.32 6.27
C GLU A 9 -5.39 2.43 5.61
N SER A 10 -4.12 2.70 5.84
CA SER A 10 -3.07 1.73 5.62
C SER A 10 -2.42 1.37 6.95
N PHE A 11 -1.45 0.45 6.90
CA PHE A 11 -0.68 0.06 8.08
C PHE A 11 0.75 0.60 7.98
N VAL A 12 0.95 1.65 7.18
CA VAL A 12 2.24 2.32 6.99
C VAL A 12 2.42 3.36 8.09
N PRO A 13 3.40 3.21 9.00
CA PRO A 13 3.65 4.22 10.02
C PRO A 13 4.28 5.45 9.38
N VAL A 14 3.76 6.63 9.70
CA VAL A 14 4.23 7.91 9.15
C VAL A 14 4.94 8.77 10.19
N ALA A 15 4.57 8.62 11.46
CA ALA A 15 5.19 9.36 12.54
C ALA A 15 5.03 8.65 13.88
N MET A 16 5.90 9.01 14.81
CA MET A 16 5.83 8.58 16.20
C MET A 16 5.92 9.80 17.11
N ILE A 17 5.06 9.87 18.12
CA ILE A 17 5.17 10.84 19.21
C ILE A 17 5.58 10.09 20.47
N LYS A 18 6.75 10.41 21.02
CA LYS A 18 7.27 9.81 22.24
C LYS A 18 7.83 10.91 23.14
N GLU A 19 7.34 10.97 24.38
CA GLU A 19 7.82 11.93 25.40
C GLU A 19 7.76 13.40 24.94
N GLY A 20 6.71 13.77 24.20
CA GLY A 20 6.53 15.13 23.68
C GLY A 20 7.39 15.47 22.46
N ARG A 21 8.20 14.53 21.96
CA ARG A 21 8.96 14.66 20.71
C ARG A 21 8.25 13.94 19.58
N SER A 22 8.23 14.54 18.40
CA SER A 22 7.71 13.94 17.17
C SER A 22 8.85 13.46 16.29
N TYR A 23 8.67 12.29 15.69
CA TYR A 23 9.59 11.67 14.76
C TYR A 23 8.86 11.34 13.47
N SER A 24 9.44 11.69 12.34
CA SER A 24 8.93 11.34 11.01
C SER A 24 9.48 9.96 10.61
N ILE A 25 8.65 9.08 10.07
CA ILE A 25 9.06 7.76 9.60
C ILE A 25 9.05 7.75 8.07
N LEU A 26 10.14 7.29 7.47
CA LEU A 26 10.20 6.98 6.03
C LEU A 26 10.07 5.48 5.80
N THR A 27 9.42 5.14 4.69
CA THR A 27 9.13 3.76 4.33
C THR A 27 9.49 3.47 2.88
N ASP A 28 9.72 2.19 2.57
CA ASP A 28 9.91 1.71 1.19
C ASP A 28 8.58 1.73 0.37
N GLN A 29 8.63 1.21 -0.86
CA GLN A 29 7.44 1.11 -1.73
C GLN A 29 6.32 0.21 -1.20
N LEU A 30 6.63 -0.70 -0.28
CA LEU A 30 5.69 -1.61 0.38
C LEU A 30 5.21 -1.06 1.73
N GLY A 31 5.68 0.10 2.17
CA GLY A 31 5.30 0.69 3.45
C GLY A 31 6.06 0.12 4.65
N THR A 32 7.17 -0.57 4.41
CA THR A 32 8.10 -1.06 5.44
C THR A 32 8.94 0.11 5.95
N PRO A 33 9.01 0.37 7.27
CA PRO A 33 9.83 1.45 7.81
C PRO A 33 11.32 1.21 7.61
N THR A 34 11.99 2.18 7.02
CA THR A 34 13.43 2.12 6.74
C THR A 34 14.22 3.12 7.57
N GLU A 35 13.65 4.31 7.83
CA GLU A 35 14.35 5.41 8.50
C GLU A 35 13.39 6.22 9.39
N ALA A 36 13.94 6.90 10.40
CA ALA A 36 13.23 7.86 11.23
C ALA A 36 14.07 9.10 11.51
N TYR A 37 13.42 10.25 11.51
CA TYR A 37 14.04 11.56 11.68
C TYR A 37 13.41 12.34 12.83
N ASP A 38 14.22 13.11 13.56
CA ASP A 38 13.71 14.05 14.57
C ASP A 38 13.16 15.35 13.95
N THR A 39 12.72 16.28 14.80
CA THR A 39 12.16 17.58 14.37
C THR A 39 13.18 18.51 13.73
N GLU A 40 14.48 18.25 13.92
CA GLU A 40 15.57 19.02 13.34
C GLU A 40 16.02 18.43 11.99
N GLY A 41 15.49 17.27 11.62
CA GLY A 41 15.83 16.56 10.39
C GLY A 41 17.05 15.65 10.52
N ASN A 42 17.50 15.35 11.74
CA ASN A 42 18.59 14.39 11.95
C ASN A 42 18.03 12.97 11.91
N GLU A 43 18.76 12.05 11.26
CA GLU A 43 18.42 10.63 11.30
C GLU A 43 18.69 10.09 12.71
N VAL A 44 17.65 9.54 13.34
CA VAL A 44 17.73 9.00 14.70
C VAL A 44 17.59 7.48 14.75
N TRP A 45 17.17 6.87 13.65
CA TRP A 45 17.02 5.43 13.51
C TRP A 45 16.97 5.05 12.03
N SER A 46 17.58 3.94 11.66
CA SER A 46 17.42 3.32 10.35
C SER A 46 17.56 1.80 10.44
N ARG A 47 16.95 1.09 9.48
CA ARG A 47 16.96 -0.37 9.40
C ARG A 47 16.94 -0.85 7.96
N VAL A 48 17.72 -1.91 7.71
CA VAL A 48 17.72 -2.67 6.47
C VAL A 48 17.20 -4.08 6.76
N LEU A 49 16.19 -4.51 6.01
CA LEU A 49 15.63 -5.85 6.06
C LEU A 49 16.06 -6.67 4.83
N ASP A 50 16.13 -7.99 4.98
CA ASP A 50 16.15 -8.90 3.83
C ASP A 50 14.73 -9.12 3.26
N MET A 51 14.63 -9.96 2.23
CA MET A 51 13.38 -10.27 1.54
C MET A 51 12.33 -10.98 2.42
N ASP A 52 12.76 -11.58 3.53
CA ASP A 52 11.92 -12.30 4.49
C ASP A 52 11.66 -11.45 5.75
N GLY A 53 12.14 -10.21 5.80
CA GLY A 53 11.95 -9.30 6.92
C GLY A 53 12.97 -9.48 8.06
N ASN A 54 14.06 -10.24 7.87
CA ASN A 54 15.13 -10.31 8.85
C ASN A 54 15.89 -9.00 8.89
N VAL A 55 16.24 -8.55 10.09
CA VAL A 55 17.07 -7.36 10.28
C VAL A 55 18.51 -7.67 9.90
N ILE A 56 18.95 -7.15 8.75
CA ILE A 56 20.36 -7.21 8.31
C ILE A 56 21.17 -6.18 9.09
N GLU A 57 20.64 -4.96 9.18
CA GLU A 57 21.29 -3.84 9.83
C GLU A 57 20.26 -2.95 10.53
N GLU A 58 20.64 -2.40 11.67
CA GLU A 58 19.88 -1.36 12.35
C GLU A 58 20.83 -0.41 13.06
N THR A 59 20.63 0.89 12.87
CA THR A 59 21.50 1.93 13.44
C THR A 59 20.70 2.97 14.24
N GLY A 60 21.39 3.87 14.94
CA GLY A 60 20.77 4.86 15.82
C GLY A 60 20.08 4.23 17.04
N ASN A 61 18.85 4.68 17.31
CA ASN A 61 18.03 4.22 18.43
C ASN A 61 17.43 2.83 18.18
N LYS A 62 18.25 1.78 18.25
CA LYS A 62 17.82 0.38 18.00
C LYS A 62 16.55 0.01 18.78
N GLY A 63 15.57 -0.55 18.07
CA GLY A 63 14.28 -0.92 18.66
C GLY A 63 13.28 0.21 18.85
N MET A 64 13.60 1.42 18.40
CA MET A 64 12.67 2.55 18.42
C MET A 64 11.41 2.30 17.58
N VAL A 65 11.58 1.73 16.37
CA VAL A 65 10.46 1.37 15.48
C VAL A 65 10.24 -0.14 15.51
N PRO A 66 9.13 -0.64 16.09
CA PRO A 66 8.89 -2.06 16.28
C PRO A 66 8.13 -2.68 15.09
N PHE A 67 8.21 -2.13 13.89
CA PHE A 67 7.46 -2.65 12.74
C PHE A 67 8.41 -3.26 11.70
N LEU A 68 7.93 -4.31 11.01
CA LEU A 68 8.57 -4.87 9.81
C LEU A 68 7.70 -4.52 8.59
N PHE A 69 7.17 -5.52 7.88
CA PHE A 69 6.17 -5.33 6.85
C PHE A 69 4.87 -4.76 7.45
N GLN A 70 4.01 -4.20 6.58
CA GLN A 70 2.72 -3.66 7.00
C GLN A 70 1.90 -4.68 7.80
N GLY A 71 1.42 -4.27 8.99
CA GLY A 71 0.65 -5.12 9.90
C GLY A 71 1.49 -5.93 10.90
N GLN A 72 2.82 -5.96 10.75
CA GLN A 72 3.73 -6.72 11.59
C GLN A 72 4.31 -5.90 12.74
N TYR A 73 4.05 -6.33 13.98
CA TYR A 73 4.74 -5.85 15.18
C TYR A 73 5.86 -6.80 15.56
N TYR A 74 7.11 -6.36 15.47
CA TYR A 74 8.30 -7.14 15.79
C TYR A 74 8.55 -7.20 17.29
N ASP A 75 8.50 -8.41 17.82
CA ASP A 75 8.97 -8.75 19.15
C ASP A 75 10.42 -9.21 19.07
N ARG A 76 11.33 -8.40 19.62
CA ARG A 76 12.77 -8.69 19.65
C ARG A 76 13.14 -9.79 20.63
N GLU A 77 12.38 -9.96 21.70
CA GLU A 77 12.69 -10.96 22.72
C GLU A 77 12.52 -12.37 22.15
N THR A 78 11.47 -12.55 21.34
CA THR A 78 11.20 -13.83 20.67
C THR A 78 11.81 -13.91 19.27
N GLY A 79 12.13 -12.77 18.64
CA GLY A 79 12.52 -12.70 17.24
C GLY A 79 11.38 -12.98 16.26
N LEU A 80 10.13 -12.84 16.71
CA LEU A 80 8.92 -13.09 15.91
C LEU A 80 8.19 -11.79 15.63
N ALA A 81 7.44 -11.75 14.54
CA ALA A 81 6.58 -10.64 14.21
C ALA A 81 5.12 -11.02 14.41
N TYR A 82 4.44 -10.35 15.34
CA TYR A 82 3.01 -10.50 15.55
C TYR A 82 2.24 -9.86 14.41
N ASN A 83 1.41 -10.65 13.76
CA ASN A 83 0.65 -10.29 12.60
C ASN A 83 -0.81 -10.68 12.82
N ARG A 84 -1.44 -9.98 13.79
CA ARG A 84 -2.82 -10.12 14.29
C ARG A 84 -3.28 -11.55 14.60
N PHE A 85 -3.52 -12.37 13.59
CA PHE A 85 -3.97 -13.75 13.74
C PHE A 85 -2.83 -14.76 13.83
N ARG A 86 -1.61 -14.40 13.40
CA ARG A 86 -0.47 -15.32 13.37
C ARG A 86 0.83 -14.65 13.81
N TYR A 87 1.80 -15.47 14.22
CA TYR A 87 3.19 -15.06 14.42
C TYR A 87 4.03 -15.46 13.21
N TYR A 88 4.66 -14.48 12.59
CA TYR A 88 5.59 -14.66 11.50
C TYR A 88 7.01 -14.78 12.04
N SER A 89 7.80 -15.71 11.50
CA SER A 89 9.22 -15.87 11.81
C SER A 89 10.04 -15.34 10.64
N PRO A 90 10.62 -14.13 10.74
CA PRO A 90 11.52 -13.62 9.70
C PRO A 90 12.67 -14.59 9.42
N LYS A 91 13.19 -15.23 10.47
CA LYS A 91 14.30 -16.20 10.36
C LYS A 91 13.96 -17.40 9.48
N MET A 92 12.69 -17.79 9.42
CA MET A 92 12.22 -18.94 8.64
C MET A 92 11.50 -18.51 7.35
N GLY A 93 11.22 -17.22 7.16
CA GLY A 93 10.41 -16.74 6.03
C GLY A 93 8.95 -17.20 6.05
N MET A 94 8.41 -17.61 7.20
CA MET A 94 7.08 -18.25 7.28
C MET A 94 6.38 -18.04 8.63
N TYR A 95 5.06 -18.27 8.66
CA TYR A 95 4.29 -18.33 9.90
C TYR A 95 4.66 -19.56 10.72
N VAL A 96 4.66 -19.40 12.05
CA VAL A 96 4.94 -20.51 12.99
C VAL A 96 3.71 -21.39 13.26
N SER A 97 2.53 -20.95 12.81
CA SER A 97 1.26 -21.66 12.93
C SER A 97 0.55 -21.74 11.58
N GLN A 98 -0.24 -22.80 11.41
CA GLN A 98 -1.10 -22.99 10.24
C GLN A 98 -2.11 -21.84 10.09
N ASP A 99 -2.49 -21.52 8.85
CA ASP A 99 -3.55 -20.57 8.53
C ASP A 99 -4.89 -21.01 9.13
N PRO A 100 -5.54 -20.19 9.99
CA PRO A 100 -6.84 -20.51 10.56
C PRO A 100 -7.96 -20.65 9.53
N ILE A 101 -7.83 -20.04 8.35
CA ILE A 101 -8.79 -20.17 7.24
C ILE A 101 -8.32 -21.16 6.17
N GLU A 102 -7.24 -21.88 6.46
CA GLU A 102 -6.67 -22.94 5.63
C GLU A 102 -6.49 -22.50 4.16
N LEU A 103 -7.09 -23.24 3.22
CA LEU A 103 -6.97 -22.99 1.79
C LEU A 103 -7.85 -21.82 1.32
N GLU A 104 -8.76 -21.30 2.15
CA GLU A 104 -9.61 -20.16 1.81
C GLU A 104 -8.79 -18.86 1.66
N GLY A 105 -7.61 -18.78 2.29
CA GLY A 105 -6.65 -17.68 2.11
C GLY A 105 -6.01 -17.62 0.73
N GLY A 106 -6.22 -18.63 -0.13
CA GLY A 106 -5.73 -18.67 -1.51
C GLY A 106 -4.22 -18.91 -1.63
N ILE A 107 -3.56 -19.35 -0.56
CA ILE A 107 -2.16 -19.78 -0.51
C ILE A 107 -2.17 -21.28 -0.19
N LEU A 108 -1.51 -22.08 -1.03
CA LEU A 108 -1.46 -23.55 -0.85
C LEU A 108 -0.57 -23.96 0.33
N ASN A 109 0.45 -23.16 0.63
CA ASN A 109 1.27 -23.33 1.81
C ASN A 109 0.58 -22.69 3.01
N LEU A 110 0.02 -23.51 3.89
CA LEU A 110 -0.72 -23.04 5.08
C LEU A 110 0.14 -22.29 6.11
N TYR A 111 1.46 -22.36 5.96
CA TYR A 111 2.41 -21.59 6.79
C TYR A 111 3.04 -20.42 6.01
N GLY A 112 2.75 -20.28 4.72
CA GLY A 112 3.35 -19.27 3.86
C GLY A 112 2.89 -17.86 4.21
N TYR A 113 3.79 -16.88 4.05
CA TYR A 113 3.45 -15.46 4.17
C TYR A 113 2.75 -14.92 2.92
N VAL A 114 3.48 -14.77 1.81
CA VAL A 114 2.95 -14.43 0.48
C VAL A 114 3.81 -15.09 -0.60
N ASP A 115 3.28 -15.24 -1.82
CA ASP A 115 4.04 -15.87 -2.91
C ASP A 115 5.13 -14.95 -3.50
N ASP A 116 4.95 -13.62 -3.46
CA ASP A 116 5.92 -12.63 -3.94
C ASP A 116 6.04 -11.46 -2.95
N THR A 117 7.08 -11.49 -2.12
CA THR A 117 7.35 -10.48 -1.09
C THR A 117 7.74 -9.12 -1.65
N ASN A 118 8.06 -9.00 -2.95
CA ASN A 118 8.39 -7.71 -3.58
C ASN A 118 7.16 -6.87 -3.92
N GLY A 119 5.98 -7.47 -3.95
CA GLY A 119 4.75 -6.80 -4.34
C GLY A 119 3.57 -7.05 -3.40
N TRP A 120 3.61 -8.13 -2.62
CA TRP A 120 2.50 -8.59 -1.80
C TRP A 120 2.86 -8.53 -0.31
N ILE A 121 1.84 -8.36 0.50
CA ILE A 121 1.89 -8.30 1.96
C ILE A 121 0.71 -9.10 2.52
N ASP A 122 0.80 -9.61 3.74
CA ASP A 122 -0.35 -10.18 4.46
C ASP A 122 -0.56 -9.37 5.73
N VAL A 123 -1.40 -8.33 5.65
CA VAL A 123 -1.60 -7.36 6.74
C VAL A 123 -2.28 -7.99 7.96
N PHE A 124 -3.10 -9.02 7.76
CA PHE A 124 -3.87 -9.64 8.83
C PHE A 124 -3.30 -10.99 9.25
N GLY A 125 -2.44 -11.61 8.45
CA GLY A 125 -2.04 -12.98 8.66
C GLY A 125 -3.14 -13.96 8.25
N LEU A 126 -3.82 -13.74 7.13
CA LEU A 126 -4.85 -14.64 6.59
C LEU A 126 -4.84 -14.72 5.05
N ALA A 127 -4.49 -13.63 4.37
CA ALA A 127 -4.55 -13.59 2.91
C ALA A 127 -3.65 -12.50 2.34
N LYS A 128 -3.05 -12.79 1.19
CA LYS A 128 -2.26 -11.81 0.44
C LYS A 128 -3.11 -10.60 0.02
N SER A 129 -2.57 -9.43 0.32
CA SER A 129 -2.93 -8.15 -0.28
C SER A 129 -1.74 -7.65 -1.08
N TYR A 130 -2.00 -6.81 -2.06
CA TYR A 130 -0.91 -6.16 -2.74
C TYR A 130 -0.59 -4.84 -2.04
N GLY A 131 0.69 -4.49 -1.92
CA GLY A 131 1.08 -3.11 -1.65
C GLY A 131 0.49 -2.19 -2.73
N ARG A 132 -0.29 -1.18 -2.32
CA ARG A 132 -0.89 -0.14 -3.20
C ARG A 132 -1.74 -0.62 -4.41
N THR A 133 -2.24 -1.86 -4.47
CA THR A 133 -2.95 -2.35 -5.70
C THR A 133 -4.47 -2.26 -5.64
N GLY A 134 -5.06 -1.93 -6.78
CA GLY A 134 -6.52 -1.83 -6.98
C GLY A 134 -6.91 -1.02 -8.21
N LYS A 135 -5.98 -0.21 -8.74
CA LYS A 135 -6.18 0.68 -9.89
C LYS A 135 -6.71 -0.04 -11.14
N GLN A 136 -6.04 -1.10 -11.59
CA GLN A 136 -6.44 -1.84 -12.78
C GLN A 136 -7.76 -2.60 -12.60
N ALA A 137 -8.06 -3.06 -11.39
CA ALA A 137 -9.34 -3.69 -11.07
C ALA A 137 -10.48 -2.67 -11.11
N ARG A 138 -10.28 -1.47 -10.52
CA ARG A 138 -11.28 -0.39 -10.58
C ARG A 138 -11.55 0.07 -12.01
N LEU A 139 -10.52 0.24 -12.85
CA LEU A 139 -10.70 0.60 -14.26
C LEU A 139 -11.58 -0.41 -15.01
N ARG A 140 -11.44 -1.70 -14.74
CA ARG A 140 -12.31 -2.74 -15.34
C ARG A 140 -13.75 -2.61 -14.90
N GLN A 141 -14.01 -2.29 -13.62
CA GLN A 141 -15.36 -2.07 -13.11
C GLN A 141 -16.02 -0.85 -13.77
N LEU A 142 -15.26 0.24 -13.93
CA LEU A 142 -15.72 1.48 -14.55
C LEU A 142 -16.18 1.29 -16.01
N ALA A 143 -15.71 0.25 -16.71
CA ALA A 143 -16.18 -0.09 -18.05
C ALA A 143 -17.71 -0.27 -18.13
N ASN A 144 -18.33 -0.74 -17.04
CA ASN A 144 -19.76 -1.04 -16.98
C ASN A 144 -20.52 -0.10 -16.02
N ASP A 145 -19.85 0.88 -15.42
CA ASP A 145 -20.47 1.79 -14.45
C ASP A 145 -21.37 2.82 -15.17
N PRO A 146 -22.69 2.82 -14.95
CA PRO A 146 -23.61 3.73 -15.63
C PRO A 146 -23.37 5.20 -15.29
N LYS A 147 -22.70 5.50 -14.16
CA LYS A 147 -22.33 6.87 -13.78
C LYS A 147 -21.23 7.44 -14.68
N GLN A 148 -20.52 6.60 -15.43
CA GLN A 148 -19.48 7.03 -16.34
C GLN A 148 -20.03 7.38 -17.74
N PRO A 149 -19.54 8.48 -18.35
CA PRO A 149 -19.85 8.82 -19.73
C PRO A 149 -19.64 7.64 -20.68
N LYS A 150 -20.54 7.49 -21.66
CA LYS A 150 -20.52 6.39 -22.64
C LYS A 150 -19.18 6.27 -23.35
N TRP A 151 -18.54 7.39 -23.67
CA TRP A 151 -17.24 7.42 -24.34
C TRP A 151 -16.10 6.92 -23.44
N ILE A 152 -16.11 7.23 -22.14
CA ILE A 152 -15.13 6.71 -21.16
C ILE A 152 -15.28 5.20 -21.03
N ARG A 153 -16.51 4.72 -20.87
CA ARG A 153 -16.81 3.28 -20.85
C ARG A 153 -16.32 2.57 -22.12
N GLY A 154 -16.60 3.17 -23.29
CA GLY A 154 -16.15 2.67 -24.59
C GLY A 154 -14.63 2.62 -24.69
N TRP A 155 -13.94 3.65 -24.22
CA TRP A 155 -12.48 3.70 -24.19
C TRP A 155 -11.89 2.55 -23.35
N ILE A 156 -12.34 2.40 -22.11
CA ILE A 156 -11.81 1.36 -21.23
C ILE A 156 -12.11 -0.04 -21.81
N LYS A 157 -13.28 -0.26 -22.41
CA LYS A 157 -13.58 -1.51 -23.13
C LYS A 157 -12.64 -1.75 -24.31
N ASN A 158 -12.26 -0.71 -25.05
CA ASN A 158 -11.30 -0.82 -26.14
C ASN A 158 -9.89 -1.14 -25.62
N GLU A 159 -9.46 -0.52 -24.52
CA GLU A 159 -8.19 -0.87 -23.86
C GLU A 159 -8.18 -2.33 -23.39
N ILE A 160 -9.28 -2.81 -22.81
CA ILE A 160 -9.44 -4.22 -22.42
C ILE A 160 -9.32 -5.13 -23.65
N ARG A 161 -9.87 -4.73 -24.80
CA ARG A 161 -9.74 -5.47 -26.06
C ARG A 161 -8.29 -5.52 -26.55
N HIS A 162 -7.56 -4.41 -26.50
CA HIS A 162 -6.13 -4.39 -26.83
C HIS A 162 -5.30 -5.27 -25.89
N ILE A 163 -5.64 -5.34 -24.60
CA ILE A 163 -4.99 -6.26 -23.66
C ILE A 163 -5.29 -7.72 -24.04
N LYS A 164 -6.54 -8.03 -24.37
CA LYS A 164 -6.92 -9.38 -24.85
C LYS A 164 -6.18 -9.77 -26.12
N ASN A 165 -5.98 -8.81 -27.03
CA ASN A 165 -5.23 -8.99 -28.27
C ASN A 165 -3.70 -8.96 -28.07
N LYS A 166 -3.22 -8.78 -26.83
CA LYS A 166 -1.79 -8.69 -26.45
C LYS A 166 -1.03 -7.47 -27.01
N ASP A 167 -1.74 -6.47 -27.53
CA ASP A 167 -1.14 -5.20 -27.97
C ASP A 167 -0.70 -4.32 -26.78
N ARG A 168 -1.28 -4.55 -25.59
CA ARG A 168 -1.06 -3.75 -24.37
C ARG A 168 -1.03 -4.61 -23.12
N LYS A 169 -0.25 -4.17 -22.12
CA LYS A 169 -0.14 -4.84 -20.81
C LYS A 169 -1.15 -4.31 -19.77
N THR A 170 -1.58 -3.05 -19.88
CA THR A 170 -2.42 -2.38 -18.88
C THR A 170 -3.45 -1.45 -19.52
N ILE A 171 -4.54 -1.18 -18.78
CA ILE A 171 -5.56 -0.22 -19.18
C ILE A 171 -4.98 1.18 -18.99
N ARG A 172 -4.93 1.96 -20.06
CA ARG A 172 -4.60 3.39 -20.00
C ARG A 172 -5.85 4.22 -19.76
N LEU A 173 -5.68 5.30 -19.02
CA LEU A 173 -6.74 6.29 -18.87
C LEU A 173 -6.89 7.09 -20.17
N PRO A 174 -8.11 7.55 -20.49
CA PRO A 174 -8.33 8.51 -21.57
C PRO A 174 -7.46 9.75 -21.35
N GLY A 175 -6.97 10.38 -22.42
CA GLY A 175 -6.09 11.54 -22.29
C GLY A 175 -4.59 11.21 -22.19
N ASN A 176 -4.22 10.04 -21.68
CA ASN A 176 -2.81 9.70 -21.37
C ASN A 176 -2.02 9.05 -22.53
N SER A 177 -2.45 9.26 -23.78
CA SER A 177 -1.72 8.78 -24.97
C SER A 177 -0.95 9.93 -25.61
N ARG A 178 0.25 9.66 -26.15
CA ARG A 178 1.04 10.65 -26.91
C ARG A 178 0.28 11.31 -28.08
N ASN A 179 -0.73 10.62 -28.60
CA ASN A 179 -1.58 11.10 -29.70
C ASN A 179 -2.99 11.51 -29.23
N SER A 180 -3.20 11.68 -27.92
CA SER A 180 -4.48 12.13 -27.37
C SER A 180 -4.62 13.64 -27.53
N ILE A 181 -5.76 14.09 -28.04
CA ILE A 181 -6.13 15.51 -28.13
C ILE A 181 -6.94 15.96 -26.90
N GLY A 182 -7.39 15.01 -26.06
CA GLY A 182 -8.22 15.29 -24.88
C GLY A 182 -7.43 15.51 -23.59
N GLU A 183 -8.07 16.18 -22.62
CA GLU A 183 -7.55 16.44 -21.28
C GLU A 183 -7.16 15.14 -20.54
N GLY A 184 -6.03 15.20 -19.82
CA GLY A 184 -5.48 14.07 -19.08
C GLY A 184 -6.39 13.66 -17.91
N LYS A 185 -6.93 12.44 -17.95
CA LYS A 185 -7.75 11.89 -16.87
C LYS A 185 -6.91 11.15 -15.83
N VAL A 186 -7.37 11.21 -14.58
CA VAL A 186 -6.84 10.47 -13.43
C VAL A 186 -7.96 9.71 -12.71
N LEU A 187 -7.60 8.64 -12.01
CA LEU A 187 -8.49 8.11 -10.96
C LEU A 187 -8.35 9.04 -9.77
N ALA A 188 -9.42 9.76 -9.48
CA ALA A 188 -9.54 10.66 -8.34
C ALA A 188 -10.45 10.02 -7.29
N HIS A 189 -10.18 10.33 -6.03
CA HIS A 189 -10.98 9.89 -4.91
C HIS A 189 -12.04 10.95 -4.57
N GLU A 190 -13.11 10.53 -3.90
CA GLU A 190 -14.03 11.47 -3.28
C GLU A 190 -13.38 12.06 -2.00
N ARG A 191 -13.79 13.28 -1.62
CA ARG A 191 -13.41 13.92 -0.35
C ARG A 191 -13.57 12.96 0.84
N GLY A 192 -12.47 12.76 1.58
CA GLY A 192 -12.40 11.86 2.73
C GLY A 192 -12.46 10.36 2.40
N LYS A 193 -12.30 9.98 1.13
CA LYS A 193 -12.21 8.58 0.64
C LYS A 193 -10.93 8.34 -0.15
N ARG A 194 -9.85 8.98 0.29
CA ARG A 194 -8.60 9.10 -0.46
C ARG A 194 -7.77 7.83 -0.32
N ALA A 195 -6.92 7.54 -1.30
CA ALA A 195 -6.01 6.41 -1.20
C ALA A 195 -4.93 6.58 -0.13
N LYS A 196 -4.57 7.84 0.19
CA LYS A 196 -3.76 8.20 1.38
C LYS A 196 -4.56 8.14 2.67
N ASP A 197 -5.89 8.24 2.52
CA ASP A 197 -6.81 7.93 3.58
C ASP A 197 -7.03 6.41 3.67
N GLY A 198 -6.23 5.64 2.90
CA GLY A 198 -6.13 4.18 2.73
C GLY A 198 -7.38 3.51 2.20
N TYR A 199 -8.33 4.33 1.78
CA TYR A 199 -9.46 3.89 1.01
C TYR A 199 -8.88 3.41 -0.31
N GLY A 200 -8.92 2.10 -0.53
CA GLY A 200 -8.52 1.54 -1.81
C GLY A 200 -9.30 2.19 -2.97
N TYR A 201 -8.87 1.93 -4.20
CA TYR A 201 -9.49 2.49 -5.42
C TYR A 201 -10.99 2.20 -5.60
N LYS A 202 -11.62 1.44 -4.70
CA LYS A 202 -13.07 1.18 -4.61
C LYS A 202 -13.89 2.48 -4.65
N TYR A 203 -13.44 3.55 -4.00
CA TYR A 203 -14.16 4.83 -3.90
C TYR A 203 -13.62 5.90 -4.86
N SER A 204 -12.87 5.47 -5.89
CA SER A 204 -12.33 6.38 -6.89
C SER A 204 -13.17 6.41 -8.17
N ASN A 205 -13.26 7.58 -8.78
CA ASN A 205 -13.94 7.85 -10.04
C ASN A 205 -12.98 8.53 -11.03
N ILE A 206 -13.33 8.52 -12.32
CA ILE A 206 -12.52 9.22 -13.32
C ILE A 206 -12.83 10.72 -13.26
N GLN A 207 -11.79 11.53 -13.11
CA GLN A 207 -11.85 12.99 -13.15
C GLN A 207 -10.72 13.58 -13.98
N ASP A 208 -10.84 14.86 -14.34
CA ASP A 208 -9.73 15.63 -14.92
C ASP A 208 -8.64 15.85 -13.89
N ALA A 209 -7.39 15.83 -14.35
CA ALA A 209 -6.24 16.05 -13.49
C ALA A 209 -6.31 17.42 -12.77
N ASP A 210 -6.79 18.46 -13.44
CA ASP A 210 -6.86 19.81 -12.86
C ASP A 210 -8.01 19.96 -11.86
N LEU A 211 -9.15 19.30 -12.10
CA LEU A 211 -10.24 19.22 -11.12
C LEU A 211 -9.79 18.48 -9.85
N HIS A 212 -9.09 17.36 -10.01
CA HIS A 212 -8.56 16.61 -8.87
C HIS A 212 -7.53 17.43 -8.08
N LYS A 213 -6.64 18.19 -8.75
CA LYS A 213 -5.73 19.13 -8.05
C LYS A 213 -6.46 20.26 -7.33
N LEU A 214 -7.54 20.77 -7.92
CA LEU A 214 -8.37 21.80 -7.30
C LEU A 214 -9.05 21.28 -6.02
N GLU A 215 -9.51 20.03 -6.02
CA GLU A 215 -10.03 19.34 -4.84
C GLU A 215 -9.00 19.33 -3.71
N HIS A 216 -7.76 18.90 -3.98
CA HIS A 216 -6.66 18.94 -3.01
C HIS A 216 -6.39 20.34 -2.45
N LYS A 217 -6.47 21.39 -3.29
CA LYS A 217 -6.27 22.79 -2.88
C LYS A 217 -7.33 23.27 -1.87
N HIS A 218 -8.60 22.89 -2.06
CA HIS A 218 -9.69 23.25 -1.16
C HIS A 218 -9.75 22.38 0.11
N GLU A 219 -9.12 21.21 0.09
CA GLU A 219 -8.89 20.36 1.27
C GLU A 219 -7.69 20.80 2.13
N GLY A 220 -7.02 21.91 1.77
CA GLY A 220 -5.89 22.45 2.53
C GLY A 220 -4.53 21.86 2.17
N TYR A 221 -4.39 21.26 0.98
CA TYR A 221 -3.16 20.65 0.49
C TYR A 221 -2.51 21.51 -0.61
N LYS A 222 -1.18 21.72 -0.55
CA LYS A 222 -0.37 22.38 -1.59
C LYS A 222 0.57 21.39 -2.24
#